data_AF-A0A6G3Z9H2-F1
#
_entry.id   AF-A0A6G3Z9H2-F1
#
_cell.length_a   1.000
_cell.length_b   1.000
_cell.length_c   1.000
_cell.angle_alpha   90.00
_cell.angle_beta   90.00
_cell.angle_gamma   90.00
#
_symmetry.space_group_name_H-M   'P 1'
#
loop_
_entity.id
_entity.type
_entity.pdbx_description
1 polymer ?
#
loop_
_entity_poly.entity_id
_entity_poly.type
_entity_poly.pdbx_seq_one_letter_code
_entity_poly.pdbx_strand_id
1 'polypeptide(L)'
;KFLIYTATSGVLILGGFLGLVWLGGASTFNYDVTLAHSLSLLQQTIVLIAILIGFGIKIPLFPFHTWLPDAHVEASTPVSVLLAGVLLKLGTYGLIRFGLQLFPDAWTMLAPWLASWAVVSVLYGSLAAIAQSDMKKMVAYSSIGHMGYILLAAAAATPLSVLGTVMQMISHGLISGLLFLLVGVVYAKTGTRDLTVLRGLLNPERGLPIIGSLMILGVMASAGIPGMVGFISEFVVFRGSFLAFQTQTLMCMIGSGLTAVYFLLLVNRSFFGRLQIAPPTDRVTPDLNLPPVAWRDRLPALVLAIVIVALGLQPNWLARWSEVTTLAMRTPTTEIAQISSSL
;
A
#
# COMPACT_ATOMS: atom_id res chain seq x y z
N LYS A 1 6.21 -4.70 19.22
CA LYS A 1 4.91 -4.37 18.57
C LYS A 1 4.60 -5.28 17.39
N PHE A 2 5.43 -5.30 16.34
CA PHE A 2 5.23 -6.13 15.14
C PHE A 2 4.79 -7.58 15.43
N LEU A 3 5.53 -8.30 16.28
CA LEU A 3 5.24 -9.70 16.61
C LEU A 3 3.84 -9.87 17.23
N ILE A 4 3.45 -9.02 18.19
CA ILE A 4 2.16 -9.14 18.88
C ILE A 4 1.01 -8.88 17.90
N TYR A 5 1.10 -7.80 17.10
CA TYR A 5 0.05 -7.49 16.11
C TYR A 5 -0.10 -8.61 15.09
N THR A 6 1.01 -9.14 14.56
CA THR A 6 0.98 -10.21 13.56
C THR A 6 0.56 -11.57 14.15
N ALA A 7 0.92 -11.86 15.40
CA ALA A 7 0.44 -13.05 16.10
C ALA A 7 -1.08 -12.98 16.36
N THR A 8 -1.58 -11.85 16.86
CA THR A 8 -3.03 -11.63 17.06
C THR A 8 -3.80 -11.74 15.74
N SER A 9 -3.26 -11.15 14.66
CA SER A 9 -3.78 -11.34 13.31
C SER A 9 -3.88 -12.82 12.93
N GLY A 10 -2.82 -13.60 13.18
CA GLY A 10 -2.80 -15.04 12.94
C GLY A 10 -3.84 -15.81 13.74
N VAL A 11 -4.01 -15.50 15.03
CA VAL A 11 -5.01 -16.13 15.89
C VAL A 11 -6.43 -15.86 15.39
N LEU A 12 -6.74 -14.63 14.98
CA LEU A 12 -8.05 -14.26 14.44
C LEU A 12 -8.34 -14.98 13.12
N ILE A 13 -7.38 -15.03 12.21
CA ILE A 13 -7.52 -15.74 10.93
C ILE A 13 -7.71 -17.24 11.18
N LEU A 14 -6.91 -17.83 12.07
CA LEU A 14 -7.03 -19.23 12.45
C LEU A 14 -8.40 -19.52 13.06
N GLY A 15 -8.86 -18.69 13.99
CA GLY A 15 -10.20 -18.80 14.59
C GLY A 15 -11.31 -18.71 13.53
N GLY A 16 -11.17 -17.83 12.54
CA GLY A 16 -12.07 -17.73 11.40
C GLY A 16 -12.12 -19.02 10.57
N PHE A 17 -10.97 -19.60 10.24
CA PHE A 17 -10.92 -20.85 9.46
C PHE A 17 -11.43 -22.06 10.25
N LEU A 18 -11.11 -22.17 11.54
CA LEU A 18 -11.69 -23.19 12.42
C LEU A 18 -13.21 -23.04 12.51
N GLY A 19 -13.70 -21.82 12.69
CA GLY A 19 -15.13 -21.51 12.72
C GLY A 19 -15.83 -21.87 11.42
N LEU A 20 -15.25 -21.53 10.27
CA LEU A 20 -15.79 -21.86 8.95
C LEU A 20 -15.95 -23.37 8.76
N VAL A 21 -14.89 -24.15 9.02
CA VAL A 21 -14.92 -25.61 8.84
C VAL A 21 -15.88 -26.28 9.81
N TRP A 22 -15.86 -25.88 11.09
CA TRP A 22 -16.71 -26.48 12.11
C TRP A 22 -18.19 -26.16 11.92
N LEU A 23 -18.54 -24.90 11.66
CA LEU A 23 -19.92 -24.48 11.41
C LEU A 23 -20.46 -25.02 10.07
N GLY A 24 -19.59 -25.14 9.06
CA GLY A 24 -19.94 -25.70 7.75
C GLY A 24 -20.05 -27.23 7.76
N GLY A 25 -19.69 -27.90 8.86
CA GLY A 25 -19.73 -29.36 8.98
C GLY A 25 -18.72 -30.09 8.09
N ALA A 26 -17.67 -29.40 7.61
CA ALA A 26 -16.67 -29.98 6.74
C ALA A 26 -15.64 -30.82 7.51
N SER A 27 -15.20 -31.92 6.92
CA SER A 27 -14.18 -32.82 7.50
C SER A 27 -12.75 -32.47 7.06
N THR A 28 -12.58 -31.46 6.21
CA THR A 28 -11.28 -31.06 5.66
C THR A 28 -11.10 -29.55 5.69
N PHE A 29 -9.84 -29.09 5.69
CA PHE A 29 -9.46 -27.68 5.57
C PHE A 29 -9.12 -27.28 4.12
N ASN A 30 -9.56 -28.08 3.14
CA ASN A 30 -9.32 -27.76 1.73
C ASN A 30 -10.08 -26.49 1.36
N TYR A 31 -9.44 -25.66 0.53
CA TYR A 31 -10.07 -24.44 0.04
C TYR A 31 -11.22 -24.81 -0.92
N ASP A 32 -12.44 -24.49 -0.50
CA ASP A 32 -13.66 -24.64 -1.28
C ASP A 32 -14.49 -23.36 -1.16
N VAL A 33 -14.78 -22.74 -2.29
CA VAL A 33 -15.57 -21.49 -2.37
C VAL A 33 -17.02 -21.69 -1.91
N THR A 34 -17.52 -22.93 -1.94
CA THR A 34 -18.88 -23.25 -1.53
C THR A 34 -19.03 -23.50 -0.03
N LEU A 35 -17.91 -23.57 0.71
CA LEU A 35 -17.90 -23.96 2.11
C LEU A 35 -18.75 -23.03 2.99
N ALA A 36 -18.83 -21.74 2.68
CA ALA A 36 -19.64 -20.81 3.47
C ALA A 36 -21.12 -20.78 3.06
N HIS A 37 -21.52 -21.40 1.93
CA HIS A 37 -22.92 -21.40 1.49
C HIS A 37 -23.84 -22.19 2.43
N SER A 38 -23.29 -23.12 3.23
CA SER A 38 -24.05 -23.85 4.25
C SER A 38 -24.26 -23.04 5.53
N LEU A 39 -23.57 -21.90 5.70
CA LEU A 39 -23.69 -21.03 6.86
C LEU A 39 -24.82 -20.04 6.65
N SER A 40 -25.56 -19.73 7.71
CA SER A 40 -26.48 -18.59 7.73
C SER A 40 -25.72 -17.27 7.54
N LEU A 41 -26.39 -16.21 7.04
CA LEU A 41 -25.76 -14.91 6.83
C LEU A 41 -25.12 -14.33 8.11
N LEU A 42 -25.72 -14.57 9.28
CA LEU A 42 -25.15 -14.16 10.56
C LEU A 42 -23.83 -14.87 10.87
N GLN A 43 -23.78 -16.19 10.65
CA GLN A 43 -22.56 -16.99 10.83
C GLN A 43 -21.47 -16.56 9.85
N GLN A 44 -21.82 -16.39 8.55
CA GLN A 44 -20.89 -15.86 7.56
C GLN A 44 -20.32 -14.51 7.99
N THR A 45 -21.17 -13.60 8.48
CA THR A 45 -20.77 -12.26 8.93
C THR A 45 -19.82 -12.31 10.12
N ILE A 46 -20.11 -13.12 11.15
CA ILE A 46 -19.25 -13.24 12.34
C ILE A 46 -17.87 -13.77 11.95
N VAL A 47 -17.82 -14.83 11.13
CA VAL A 47 -16.56 -15.42 10.66
C VAL A 47 -15.79 -14.43 9.79
N LEU A 48 -16.48 -13.76 8.86
CA LEU A 48 -15.89 -12.75 7.99
C LEU A 48 -15.33 -11.57 8.80
N ILE A 49 -16.01 -11.09 9.85
CA ILE A 49 -15.49 -10.01 10.71
C ILE A 49 -14.18 -10.42 11.39
N ALA A 50 -14.07 -11.65 11.92
CA ALA A 50 -12.83 -12.14 12.51
C ALA A 50 -11.68 -12.15 11.48
N ILE A 51 -11.96 -12.63 10.27
CA ILE A 51 -11.01 -12.65 9.15
C ILE A 51 -10.65 -11.23 8.70
N LEU A 52 -11.62 -10.32 8.63
CA LEU A 52 -11.43 -8.91 8.24
C LEU A 52 -10.55 -8.16 9.24
N ILE A 53 -10.75 -8.35 10.54
CA ILE A 53 -9.89 -7.75 11.57
C ILE A 53 -8.49 -8.36 11.48
N GLY A 54 -8.40 -9.69 11.36
CA GLY A 54 -7.13 -10.40 11.21
C GLY A 54 -6.31 -9.90 10.02
N PHE A 55 -6.90 -9.83 8.83
CA PHE A 55 -6.23 -9.28 7.66
C PHE A 55 -6.06 -7.76 7.74
N GLY A 56 -6.98 -7.02 8.36
CA GLY A 56 -6.85 -5.57 8.53
C GLY A 56 -5.65 -5.17 9.38
N ILE A 57 -5.31 -5.98 10.40
CA ILE A 57 -4.06 -5.83 11.15
C ILE A 57 -2.85 -6.06 10.24
N LYS A 58 -2.91 -7.06 9.34
CA LYS A 58 -1.80 -7.46 8.47
C LYS A 58 -1.61 -6.55 7.24
N ILE A 59 -2.69 -5.90 6.79
CA ILE A 59 -2.77 -4.88 5.70
C ILE A 59 -2.48 -3.45 6.21
N PRO A 60 -2.02 -3.33 7.47
CA PRO A 60 -2.18 -2.17 8.35
C PRO A 60 -3.27 -1.15 7.99
N LEU A 61 -4.54 -1.56 8.04
CA LEU A 61 -5.67 -0.64 7.93
C LEU A 61 -5.88 0.14 9.25
N PHE A 62 -6.48 1.32 9.20
CA PHE A 62 -6.85 2.06 10.41
C PHE A 62 -7.85 1.25 11.26
N PRO A 63 -7.78 1.16 12.60
CA PRO A 63 -6.78 1.72 13.51
C PRO A 63 -5.61 0.75 13.81
N PHE A 64 -5.52 -0.37 13.12
CA PHE A 64 -4.55 -1.44 13.39
C PHE A 64 -3.15 -1.21 12.82
N HIS A 65 -2.88 -0.05 12.24
CA HIS A 65 -1.69 0.24 11.45
C HIS A 65 -0.45 0.62 12.26
N THR A 66 -0.58 0.92 13.56
CA THR A 66 0.46 1.58 14.36
C THR A 66 1.75 0.77 14.50
N TRP A 67 1.72 -0.54 14.24
CA TRP A 67 2.92 -1.36 14.21
C TRP A 67 3.80 -1.10 12.99
N LEU A 68 3.23 -0.65 11.87
CA LEU A 68 3.91 -0.57 10.57
C LEU A 68 5.00 0.51 10.56
N PRO A 69 4.73 1.78 10.96
CA PRO A 69 5.77 2.80 10.98
C PRO A 69 6.93 2.42 11.90
N ASP A 70 6.64 1.94 13.11
CA ASP A 70 7.65 1.51 14.07
C ASP A 70 8.50 0.35 13.52
N ALA A 71 7.88 -0.65 12.89
CA ALA A 71 8.60 -1.78 12.31
C ALA A 71 9.56 -1.34 11.19
N HIS A 72 9.13 -0.45 10.29
CA HIS A 72 9.99 0.02 9.19
C HIS A 72 11.15 0.90 9.64
N VAL A 73 10.91 1.72 10.66
CA VAL A 73 11.90 2.62 11.24
C VAL A 73 13.05 1.84 11.85
N GLU A 74 12.75 0.79 12.62
CA GLU A 74 13.76 -0.02 13.30
C GLU A 74 14.36 -1.11 12.41
N ALA A 75 13.67 -1.49 11.33
CA ALA A 75 14.17 -2.49 10.40
C ALA A 75 15.34 -1.97 9.52
N SER A 76 16.27 -2.89 9.24
CA SER A 76 17.28 -2.70 8.20
C SER A 76 16.61 -2.50 6.83
N THR A 77 17.31 -1.84 5.91
CA THR A 77 16.75 -1.54 4.58
C THR A 77 16.24 -2.78 3.84
N PRO A 78 16.98 -3.92 3.76
CA PRO A 78 16.48 -5.12 3.10
C PRO A 78 15.20 -5.67 3.75
N VAL A 79 15.12 -5.62 5.09
CA VAL A 79 13.94 -6.07 5.83
C VAL A 79 12.75 -5.16 5.54
N SER A 80 12.95 -3.84 5.51
CA SER A 80 11.88 -2.89 5.14
C SER A 80 11.39 -3.09 3.71
N VAL A 81 12.29 -3.39 2.77
CA VAL A 81 11.92 -3.70 1.38
C VAL A 81 11.08 -4.98 1.31
N LEU A 82 11.46 -6.04 2.00
CA LEU A 82 10.67 -7.29 2.04
C LEU A 82 9.33 -7.10 2.75
N LEU A 83 9.33 -6.38 3.87
CA LEU A 83 8.14 -6.11 4.67
C LEU A 83 7.10 -5.32 3.84
N ALA A 84 7.51 -4.21 3.23
CA ALA A 84 6.63 -3.39 2.40
C ALA A 84 6.28 -4.08 1.08
N GLY A 85 7.26 -4.68 0.43
CA GLY A 85 7.16 -5.27 -0.91
C GLY A 85 6.30 -6.52 -0.95
N VAL A 86 6.40 -7.38 0.07
CA VAL A 86 5.82 -8.74 0.06
C VAL A 86 4.84 -8.96 1.20
N LEU A 87 5.22 -8.72 2.45
CA LEU A 87 4.41 -9.17 3.59
C LEU A 87 3.03 -8.51 3.65
N LEU A 88 2.93 -7.23 3.30
CA LEU A 88 1.64 -6.53 3.19
C LEU A 88 0.73 -7.17 2.12
N LYS A 89 1.32 -7.70 1.05
CA LYS A 89 0.58 -8.30 -0.08
C LYS A 89 -0.03 -9.65 0.30
N LEU A 90 0.58 -10.38 1.24
CA LEU A 90 -0.02 -11.59 1.79
C LEU A 90 -1.35 -11.27 2.51
N GLY A 91 -1.42 -10.10 3.19
CA GLY A 91 -2.64 -9.64 3.82
C GLY A 91 -3.74 -9.35 2.80
N THR A 92 -3.43 -8.55 1.78
CA THR A 92 -4.40 -8.16 0.74
C THR A 92 -4.81 -9.35 -0.14
N TYR A 93 -3.88 -10.24 -0.48
CA TYR A 93 -4.19 -11.51 -1.14
C TYR A 93 -5.15 -12.33 -0.29
N GLY A 94 -4.87 -12.48 1.01
CA GLY A 94 -5.73 -13.23 1.91
C GLY A 94 -7.14 -12.63 2.04
N LEU A 95 -7.24 -11.31 2.10
CA LEU A 95 -8.51 -10.59 2.10
C LEU A 95 -9.36 -10.90 0.85
N ILE A 96 -8.76 -10.88 -0.34
CA ILE A 96 -9.48 -11.21 -1.58
C ILE A 96 -9.83 -12.70 -1.61
N ARG A 97 -8.84 -13.56 -1.36
CA ARG A 97 -8.98 -15.01 -1.55
C ARG A 97 -9.91 -15.66 -0.52
N PHE A 98 -9.87 -15.20 0.71
CA PHE A 98 -10.58 -15.80 1.83
C PHE A 98 -11.67 -14.92 2.43
N GLY A 99 -11.60 -13.59 2.27
CA GLY A 99 -12.70 -12.70 2.63
C GLY A 99 -13.75 -12.68 1.54
N LEU A 100 -13.41 -12.08 0.40
CA LEU A 100 -14.34 -11.87 -0.72
C LEU A 100 -14.87 -13.18 -1.30
N GLN A 101 -14.00 -14.15 -1.63
CA GLN A 101 -14.44 -15.36 -2.35
C GLN A 101 -15.15 -16.40 -1.49
N LEU A 102 -14.83 -16.50 -0.19
CA LEU A 102 -15.50 -17.47 0.68
C LEU A 102 -16.83 -16.95 1.20
N PHE A 103 -17.01 -15.64 1.37
CA PHE A 103 -18.19 -15.06 2.02
C PHE A 103 -18.90 -14.04 1.12
N PRO A 104 -19.36 -14.41 -0.10
CA PRO A 104 -19.90 -13.45 -1.06
C PRO A 104 -21.12 -12.68 -0.53
N ASP A 105 -22.03 -13.33 0.19
CA ASP A 105 -23.26 -12.70 0.70
C ASP A 105 -22.94 -11.70 1.82
N ALA A 106 -22.14 -12.13 2.82
CA ALA A 106 -21.72 -11.26 3.91
C ALA A 106 -20.80 -10.13 3.41
N TRP A 107 -19.99 -10.38 2.37
CA TRP A 107 -19.16 -9.35 1.74
C TRP A 107 -20.02 -8.26 1.10
N THR A 108 -21.03 -8.64 0.32
CA THR A 108 -21.99 -7.71 -0.30
C THR A 108 -22.69 -6.85 0.73
N MET A 109 -23.11 -7.44 1.86
CA MET A 109 -23.69 -6.70 2.99
C MET A 109 -22.71 -5.72 3.64
N LEU A 110 -21.44 -6.12 3.82
CA LEU A 110 -20.41 -5.31 4.47
C LEU A 110 -19.72 -4.30 3.53
N ALA A 111 -19.89 -4.42 2.21
CA ALA A 111 -19.15 -3.65 1.22
C ALA A 111 -19.21 -2.11 1.45
N PRO A 112 -20.36 -1.48 1.78
CA PRO A 112 -20.40 -0.05 2.09
C PRO A 112 -19.54 0.35 3.29
N TRP A 113 -19.48 -0.51 4.31
CA TRP A 113 -18.65 -0.30 5.50
C TRP A 113 -17.16 -0.48 5.18
N LEU A 114 -16.82 -1.47 4.34
CA LEU A 114 -15.45 -1.67 3.85
C LEU A 114 -14.97 -0.49 3.00
N ALA A 115 -15.82 0.07 2.14
CA ALA A 115 -15.51 1.25 1.35
C ALA A 115 -15.29 2.49 2.24
N SER A 116 -16.11 2.68 3.27
CA SER A 116 -15.90 3.74 4.27
C SER A 116 -14.61 3.54 5.08
N TRP A 117 -14.31 2.29 5.45
CA TRP A 117 -13.07 1.92 6.14
C TRP A 117 -11.83 2.21 5.28
N ALA A 118 -11.94 2.00 3.96
CA ALA A 118 -10.91 2.34 3.00
C ALA A 118 -10.63 3.85 3.00
N VAL A 119 -11.68 4.67 2.91
CA VAL A 119 -11.56 6.14 2.95
C VAL A 119 -10.85 6.61 4.22
N VAL A 120 -11.25 6.11 5.39
CA VAL A 120 -10.61 6.47 6.66
C VAL A 120 -9.13 6.08 6.64
N SER A 121 -8.81 4.88 6.17
CA SER A 121 -7.41 4.41 6.07
C SER A 121 -6.57 5.27 5.11
N VAL A 122 -7.14 5.64 3.96
CA VAL A 122 -6.49 6.53 2.98
C VAL A 122 -6.21 7.90 3.58
N LEU A 123 -7.25 8.59 4.06
CA LEU A 123 -7.13 9.97 4.53
C LEU A 123 -6.25 10.04 5.78
N TYR A 124 -6.44 9.13 6.73
CA TYR A 124 -5.60 9.08 7.92
C TYR A 124 -4.14 8.80 7.56
N GLY A 125 -3.89 7.80 6.71
CA GLY A 125 -2.53 7.45 6.27
C GLY A 125 -1.82 8.64 5.62
N SER A 126 -2.51 9.33 4.70
CA SER A 126 -1.95 10.49 4.01
C SER A 126 -1.73 11.70 4.94
N LEU A 127 -2.68 12.02 5.82
CA LEU A 127 -2.52 13.12 6.78
C LEU A 127 -1.41 12.84 7.80
N ALA A 128 -1.32 11.60 8.28
CA ALA A 128 -0.24 11.19 9.17
C ALA A 128 1.13 11.22 8.47
N ALA A 129 1.20 10.87 7.18
CA ALA A 129 2.42 10.99 6.36
C ALA A 129 2.90 12.44 6.24
N ILE A 130 1.98 13.40 6.01
CA ILE A 130 2.30 14.84 5.94
C ILE A 130 2.96 15.33 7.23
N ALA A 131 2.51 14.83 8.38
CA ALA A 131 3.03 15.21 9.69
C ALA A 131 4.41 14.59 10.02
N GLN A 132 4.91 13.64 9.23
CA GLN A 132 6.19 12.98 9.52
C GLN A 132 7.39 13.86 9.17
N SER A 133 8.35 13.92 10.08
CA SER A 133 9.70 14.46 9.83
C SER A 133 10.70 13.39 9.39
N ASP A 134 10.37 12.10 9.53
CA ASP A 134 11.26 10.99 9.23
C ASP A 134 10.92 10.37 7.86
N MET A 135 11.91 10.25 6.97
CA MET A 135 11.70 9.71 5.62
C MET A 135 11.15 8.29 5.64
N LYS A 136 11.66 7.38 6.50
CA LYS A 136 11.16 6.00 6.56
C LYS A 136 9.74 5.95 7.09
N LYS A 137 9.41 6.78 8.10
CA LYS A 137 8.02 6.87 8.60
C LYS A 137 7.08 7.37 7.53
N MET A 138 7.46 8.40 6.78
CA MET A 138 6.62 8.93 5.71
C MET A 138 6.30 7.85 4.64
N VAL A 139 7.30 7.07 4.22
CA VAL A 139 7.11 5.94 3.28
C VAL A 139 6.29 4.80 3.90
N ALA A 140 6.39 4.57 5.22
CA ALA A 140 5.54 3.60 5.90
C ALA A 140 4.07 4.06 5.94
N TYR A 141 3.82 5.35 6.24
CA TYR A 141 2.46 5.90 6.24
C TYR A 141 1.86 5.99 4.83
N SER A 142 2.67 6.25 3.80
CA SER A 142 2.19 6.17 2.42
C SER A 142 1.65 4.78 2.09
N SER A 143 2.28 3.72 2.61
CA SER A 143 1.82 2.35 2.40
C SER A 143 0.40 2.12 2.96
N ILE A 144 0.08 2.70 4.12
CA ILE A 144 -1.27 2.62 4.73
C ILE A 144 -2.32 3.18 3.78
N GLY A 145 -2.03 4.34 3.16
CA GLY A 145 -2.93 4.96 2.19
C GLY A 145 -3.16 4.08 0.96
N HIS A 146 -2.09 3.57 0.36
CA HIS A 146 -2.19 2.71 -0.83
C HIS A 146 -2.89 1.37 -0.55
N MET A 147 -2.78 0.82 0.66
CA MET A 147 -3.54 -0.37 1.07
C MET A 147 -5.03 -0.06 1.24
N GLY A 148 -5.38 1.18 1.60
CA GLY A 148 -6.76 1.66 1.57
C GLY A 148 -7.37 1.60 0.16
N TYR A 149 -6.62 1.93 -0.90
CA TYR A 149 -7.11 1.78 -2.28
C TYR A 149 -7.45 0.32 -2.64
N ILE A 150 -6.64 -0.62 -2.17
CA ILE A 150 -6.91 -2.05 -2.34
C ILE A 150 -8.20 -2.45 -1.63
N LEU A 151 -8.43 -1.95 -0.40
CA LEU A 151 -9.67 -2.22 0.32
C LEU A 151 -10.89 -1.62 -0.40
N LEU A 152 -10.79 -0.41 -0.94
CA LEU A 152 -11.86 0.20 -1.74
C LEU A 152 -12.20 -0.67 -2.96
N ALA A 153 -11.17 -1.11 -3.69
CA ALA A 153 -11.34 -1.94 -4.87
C ALA A 153 -11.94 -3.31 -4.52
N ALA A 154 -11.50 -3.92 -3.42
CA ALA A 154 -12.06 -5.16 -2.92
C ALA A 154 -13.52 -4.98 -2.47
N ALA A 155 -13.86 -3.87 -1.81
CA ALA A 155 -15.22 -3.56 -1.41
C ALA A 155 -16.16 -3.47 -2.62
N ALA A 156 -15.74 -2.78 -3.68
CA ALA A 156 -16.51 -2.67 -4.93
C ALA A 156 -16.70 -4.02 -5.63
N ALA A 157 -15.71 -4.93 -5.51
CA ALA A 157 -15.71 -6.29 -6.08
C ALA A 157 -16.16 -6.38 -7.55
N THR A 158 -15.93 -5.33 -8.35
CA THR A 158 -16.19 -5.38 -9.78
C THR A 158 -15.04 -6.11 -10.48
N PRO A 159 -15.27 -6.71 -11.67
CA PRO A 159 -14.19 -7.38 -12.39
C PRO A 159 -12.99 -6.46 -12.65
N LEU A 160 -13.25 -5.18 -12.90
CA LEU A 160 -12.21 -4.17 -13.10
C LEU A 160 -11.53 -3.78 -11.78
N SER A 161 -12.27 -3.63 -10.67
CA SER A 161 -11.66 -3.25 -9.38
C SER A 161 -10.80 -4.39 -8.82
N VAL A 162 -11.23 -5.65 -8.95
CA VAL A 162 -10.45 -6.82 -8.51
C VAL A 162 -9.15 -6.95 -9.31
N LEU A 163 -9.17 -6.69 -10.62
CA LEU A 163 -7.95 -6.57 -11.43
C LEU A 163 -7.07 -5.41 -10.93
N GLY A 164 -7.68 -4.26 -10.67
CA GLY A 164 -7.02 -3.09 -10.09
C GLY A 164 -6.32 -3.39 -8.78
N THR A 165 -6.92 -4.22 -7.92
CA THR A 165 -6.29 -4.65 -6.66
C THR A 165 -4.97 -5.40 -6.90
N VAL A 166 -4.93 -6.32 -7.87
CA VAL A 166 -3.70 -7.05 -8.20
C VAL A 166 -2.64 -6.13 -8.77
N MET A 167 -3.04 -5.25 -9.69
CA MET A 167 -2.14 -4.25 -10.26
C MET A 167 -1.58 -3.33 -9.16
N GLN A 168 -2.42 -2.89 -8.23
CA GLN A 168 -2.03 -2.02 -7.11
C GLN A 168 -1.11 -2.73 -6.12
N MET A 169 -1.33 -4.01 -5.83
CA MET A 169 -0.42 -4.82 -5.00
C MET A 169 0.99 -4.83 -5.59
N ILE A 170 1.12 -5.09 -6.89
CA ILE A 170 2.42 -5.18 -7.57
C ILE A 170 3.05 -3.80 -7.69
N SER A 171 2.28 -2.81 -8.15
CA SER A 171 2.67 -1.41 -8.28
C SER A 171 3.26 -0.85 -6.98
N HIS A 172 2.49 -0.93 -5.88
CA HIS A 172 2.94 -0.50 -4.56
C HIS A 172 4.15 -1.31 -4.08
N GLY A 173 4.23 -2.61 -4.38
CA GLY A 173 5.40 -3.44 -4.06
C GLY A 173 6.70 -2.92 -4.67
N LEU A 174 6.66 -2.60 -5.96
CA LEU A 174 7.80 -2.05 -6.69
C LEU A 174 8.17 -0.66 -6.19
N ILE A 175 7.18 0.23 -6.07
CA ILE A 175 7.39 1.63 -5.68
C ILE A 175 7.91 1.73 -4.24
N SER A 176 7.29 1.05 -3.28
CA SER A 176 7.74 1.09 -1.88
C SER A 176 9.09 0.39 -1.71
N GLY A 177 9.38 -0.67 -2.48
CA GLY A 177 10.71 -1.27 -2.53
C GLY A 177 11.77 -0.27 -2.99
N LEU A 178 11.49 0.49 -4.06
CA LEU A 178 12.36 1.54 -4.55
C LEU A 178 12.58 2.64 -3.49
N LEU A 179 11.50 3.16 -2.91
CA LEU A 179 11.58 4.24 -1.91
C LEU A 179 12.37 3.82 -0.67
N PHE A 180 12.13 2.62 -0.12
CA PHE A 180 12.89 2.13 1.03
C PHE A 180 14.37 1.90 0.72
N LEU A 181 14.72 1.40 -0.47
CA LEU A 181 16.11 1.29 -0.90
C LEU A 181 16.79 2.67 -0.94
N LEU A 182 16.15 3.65 -1.57
CA LEU A 182 16.69 5.00 -1.72
C LEU A 182 16.84 5.71 -0.37
N VAL A 183 15.83 5.64 0.50
CA VAL A 183 15.93 6.16 1.89
C VAL A 183 17.06 5.46 2.64
N GLY A 184 17.24 4.15 2.43
CA GLY A 184 18.35 3.39 3.00
C GLY A 184 19.72 3.91 2.56
N VAL A 185 19.89 4.21 1.26
CA VAL A 185 21.11 4.81 0.72
C VAL A 185 21.32 6.21 1.28
N VAL A 186 20.29 7.05 1.34
CA VAL A 186 20.37 8.38 1.96
C VAL A 186 20.90 8.25 3.38
N TYR A 187 20.25 7.44 4.21
CA TYR A 187 20.68 7.23 5.60
C TYR A 187 22.12 6.73 5.71
N ALA A 188 22.53 5.79 4.87
CA ALA A 188 23.89 5.26 4.87
C ALA A 188 24.96 6.30 4.49
N LYS A 189 24.60 7.36 3.76
CA LYS A 189 25.53 8.41 3.29
C LYS A 189 25.50 9.67 4.12
N THR A 190 24.36 10.00 4.72
CA THR A 190 24.16 11.23 5.49
C THR A 190 24.16 10.99 7.00
N GLY A 191 24.00 9.73 7.45
CA GLY A 191 23.84 9.38 8.87
C GLY A 191 22.47 9.74 9.46
N THR A 192 21.57 10.33 8.68
CA THR A 192 20.25 10.77 9.14
C THR A 192 19.18 10.62 8.06
N ARG A 193 17.93 10.53 8.51
CA ARG A 193 16.71 10.45 7.68
C ARG A 193 15.71 11.55 8.05
N ASP A 194 16.15 12.53 8.81
CA ASP A 194 15.33 13.61 9.34
C ASP A 194 15.23 14.76 8.31
N LEU A 195 14.00 15.00 7.86
CA LEU A 195 13.63 16.03 6.89
C LEU A 195 13.75 17.46 7.45
N THR A 196 13.99 17.64 8.75
CA THR A 196 14.22 18.96 9.36
C THR A 196 15.66 19.43 9.18
N VAL A 197 16.60 18.51 8.89
CA VAL A 197 18.03 18.82 8.76
C VAL A 197 18.63 18.47 7.39
N LEU A 198 18.10 17.45 6.70
CA LEU A 198 18.56 17.08 5.36
C LEU A 198 18.18 18.14 4.33
N ARG A 199 19.13 18.63 3.53
CA ARG A 199 18.90 19.63 2.47
C ARG A 199 19.88 19.47 1.31
N GLY A 200 19.44 19.83 0.10
CA GLY A 200 20.31 19.98 -1.08
C GLY A 200 21.04 18.72 -1.54
N LEU A 201 20.50 17.53 -1.26
CA LEU A 201 21.10 16.26 -1.67
C LEU A 201 21.20 16.07 -3.19
N LEU A 202 20.51 16.86 -4.02
CA LEU A 202 20.61 16.79 -5.48
C LEU A 202 21.87 17.49 -6.03
N ASN A 203 22.73 18.05 -5.18
CA ASN A 203 23.98 18.69 -5.63
C ASN A 203 24.81 17.72 -6.52
N PRO A 204 25.20 18.12 -7.75
CA PRO A 204 25.83 17.21 -8.71
C PRO A 204 27.19 16.67 -8.29
N GLU A 205 27.99 17.46 -7.59
CA GLU A 205 29.39 17.15 -7.31
C GLU A 205 29.58 16.54 -5.93
N ARG A 206 28.92 17.11 -4.92
CA ARG A 206 29.13 16.78 -3.50
C ARG A 206 27.95 16.03 -2.87
N GLY A 207 26.84 15.93 -3.60
CA GLY A 207 25.59 15.32 -3.16
C GLY A 207 25.38 13.89 -3.66
N LEU A 208 24.11 13.52 -3.80
CA LEU A 208 23.63 12.20 -4.24
C LEU A 208 22.72 12.34 -5.47
N PRO A 209 23.17 12.94 -6.60
CA PRO A 209 22.29 13.38 -7.68
C PRO A 209 21.47 12.22 -8.30
N ILE A 210 22.09 11.06 -8.54
CA ILE A 210 21.39 9.89 -9.10
C ILE A 210 20.34 9.36 -8.12
N ILE A 211 20.65 9.31 -6.82
CA ILE A 211 19.70 8.87 -5.80
C ILE A 211 18.54 9.86 -5.71
N GLY A 212 18.81 11.17 -5.82
CA GLY A 212 17.78 12.20 -5.88
C GLY A 212 16.88 12.08 -7.09
N SER A 213 17.43 11.86 -8.29
CA SER A 213 16.64 11.62 -9.49
C SER A 213 15.76 10.37 -9.37
N LEU A 214 16.30 9.27 -8.83
CA LEU A 214 15.52 8.06 -8.58
C LEU A 214 14.45 8.25 -7.49
N MET A 215 14.74 9.09 -6.48
CA MET A 215 13.75 9.44 -5.44
C MET A 215 12.59 10.21 -6.06
N ILE A 216 12.87 11.21 -6.89
CA ILE A 216 11.84 11.97 -7.61
C ILE A 216 10.98 11.03 -8.45
N LEU A 217 11.60 10.11 -9.20
CA LEU A 217 10.87 9.11 -9.99
C LEU A 217 9.98 8.23 -9.10
N GLY A 218 10.51 7.68 -8.00
CA GLY A 218 9.75 6.85 -7.08
C GLY A 218 8.59 7.59 -6.42
N VAL A 219 8.81 8.85 -6.05
CA VAL A 219 7.78 9.74 -5.50
C VAL A 219 6.69 10.03 -6.53
N MET A 220 7.06 10.35 -7.78
CA MET A 220 6.09 10.56 -8.86
C MET A 220 5.27 9.31 -9.14
N ALA A 221 5.91 8.14 -9.14
CA ALA A 221 5.23 6.87 -9.31
C ALA A 221 4.22 6.62 -8.18
N SER A 222 4.60 6.90 -6.93
CA SER A 222 3.74 6.77 -5.75
C SER A 222 2.59 7.80 -5.73
N ALA A 223 2.81 9.00 -6.28
CA ALA A 223 1.79 10.04 -6.38
C ALA A 223 0.82 9.89 -7.56
N GLY A 224 0.83 8.74 -8.24
CA GLY A 224 -0.08 8.48 -9.35
C GLY A 224 0.19 9.37 -10.58
N ILE A 225 1.44 9.72 -10.88
CA ILE A 225 1.76 10.51 -12.08
C ILE A 225 1.73 9.61 -13.34
N PRO A 226 1.06 10.04 -14.44
CA PRO A 226 1.01 9.28 -15.69
C PRO A 226 2.40 8.88 -16.23
N GLY A 227 2.46 7.72 -16.89
CA GLY A 227 3.70 7.11 -17.37
C GLY A 227 4.39 6.19 -16.36
N MET A 228 3.86 6.11 -15.14
CA MET A 228 4.34 5.21 -14.08
C MET A 228 3.29 4.16 -13.73
N VAL A 229 3.72 2.99 -13.24
CA VAL A 229 2.81 1.89 -12.86
C VAL A 229 1.79 2.28 -11.79
N GLY A 230 2.14 3.22 -10.89
CA GLY A 230 1.24 3.74 -9.85
C GLY A 230 -0.01 4.39 -10.40
N PHE A 231 0.11 5.24 -11.42
CA PHE A 231 -1.04 5.87 -12.05
C PHE A 231 -2.00 4.85 -12.65
N ILE A 232 -1.47 3.88 -13.40
CA ILE A 232 -2.30 2.86 -14.06
C ILE A 232 -3.06 2.06 -13.01
N SER A 233 -2.38 1.60 -11.97
CA SER A 233 -3.02 0.76 -10.95
C SER A 233 -4.09 1.52 -10.15
N GLU A 234 -3.81 2.76 -9.74
CA GLU A 234 -4.79 3.61 -9.05
C GLU A 234 -5.97 3.96 -9.96
N PHE A 235 -5.73 4.28 -11.23
CA PHE A 235 -6.79 4.57 -12.18
C PHE A 235 -7.74 3.39 -12.37
N VAL A 236 -7.22 2.16 -12.52
CA VAL A 236 -8.03 0.95 -12.65
C VAL A 236 -8.84 0.71 -11.36
N VAL A 237 -8.24 0.90 -10.19
CA VAL A 237 -8.94 0.82 -8.89
C VAL A 237 -10.09 1.82 -8.82
N PHE A 238 -9.84 3.11 -9.10
CA PHE A 238 -10.87 4.14 -9.01
C PHE A 238 -11.96 3.92 -10.05
N ARG A 239 -11.59 3.61 -11.30
CA ARG A 239 -12.57 3.35 -12.36
C ARG A 239 -13.46 2.14 -12.04
N GLY A 240 -12.86 1.06 -11.53
CA GLY A 240 -13.60 -0.14 -11.14
C GLY A 240 -14.49 0.05 -9.91
N SER A 241 -14.17 1.02 -9.05
CA SER A 241 -14.91 1.28 -7.81
C SER A 241 -15.97 2.37 -7.94
N PHE A 242 -15.83 3.25 -8.94
CA PHE A 242 -16.63 4.48 -9.04
C PHE A 242 -18.14 4.24 -9.13
N LEU A 243 -18.58 3.23 -9.91
CA LEU A 243 -20.01 2.94 -10.08
C LEU A 243 -20.64 2.36 -8.81
N ALA A 244 -19.88 1.61 -8.02
CA ALA A 244 -20.37 1.01 -6.78
C ALA A 244 -20.34 2.00 -5.62
N PHE A 245 -19.25 2.76 -5.48
CA PHE A 245 -18.97 3.63 -4.33
C PHE A 245 -18.40 4.98 -4.77
N GLN A 246 -19.21 5.79 -5.45
CA GLN A 246 -18.79 7.07 -6.04
C GLN A 246 -18.17 8.01 -4.99
N THR A 247 -18.87 8.26 -3.89
CA THR A 247 -18.43 9.19 -2.84
C THR A 247 -17.10 8.72 -2.22
N GLN A 248 -17.00 7.44 -1.87
CA GLN A 248 -15.79 6.87 -1.28
C GLN A 248 -14.62 6.90 -2.28
N THR A 249 -14.89 6.64 -3.55
CA THR A 249 -13.88 6.72 -4.61
C THR A 249 -13.34 8.15 -4.75
N LEU A 250 -14.22 9.16 -4.78
CA LEU A 250 -13.80 10.57 -4.82
C LEU A 250 -12.96 10.97 -3.60
N MET A 251 -13.34 10.50 -2.41
CA MET A 251 -12.57 10.75 -1.18
C MET A 251 -11.19 10.06 -1.22
N CYS A 252 -11.10 8.86 -1.78
CA CYS A 252 -9.82 8.20 -2.00
C CYS A 252 -8.94 8.94 -3.04
N MET A 253 -9.54 9.53 -4.08
CA MET A 253 -8.81 10.37 -5.04
C MET A 253 -8.22 11.62 -4.39
N ILE A 254 -8.93 12.24 -3.42
CA ILE A 254 -8.35 13.32 -2.58
C ILE A 254 -7.10 12.81 -1.85
N GLY A 255 -7.16 11.58 -1.31
CA GLY A 255 -6.01 10.91 -0.70
C GLY A 255 -4.79 10.74 -1.62
N SER A 256 -5.01 10.50 -2.91
CA SER A 256 -3.95 10.44 -3.92
C SER A 256 -3.33 11.83 -4.15
N GLY A 257 -4.17 12.89 -4.16
CA GLY A 257 -3.69 14.27 -4.13
C GLY A 257 -2.83 14.59 -2.90
N LEU A 258 -3.24 14.14 -1.70
CA LEU A 258 -2.44 14.29 -0.49
C LEU A 258 -1.12 13.50 -0.56
N THR A 259 -1.07 12.42 -1.33
CA THR A 259 0.15 11.66 -1.61
C THR A 259 1.18 12.48 -2.38
N ALA A 260 0.73 13.23 -3.39
CA ALA A 260 1.59 14.20 -4.04
C ALA A 260 2.13 15.26 -3.06
N VAL A 261 1.30 15.75 -2.13
CA VAL A 261 1.70 16.76 -1.14
C VAL A 261 2.83 16.27 -0.24
N TYR A 262 2.67 15.15 0.46
CA TYR A 262 3.72 14.73 1.41
C TYR A 262 5.00 14.29 0.73
N PHE A 263 4.94 13.68 -0.45
CA PHE A 263 6.16 13.34 -1.15
C PHE A 263 6.85 14.53 -1.82
N LEU A 264 6.11 15.55 -2.25
CA LEU A 264 6.70 16.82 -2.66
C LEU A 264 7.41 17.48 -1.48
N LEU A 265 6.83 17.43 -0.27
CA LEU A 265 7.50 17.89 0.95
C LEU A 265 8.79 17.10 1.23
N LEU A 266 8.78 15.77 1.06
CA LEU A 266 9.97 14.93 1.21
C LEU A 266 11.07 15.38 0.25
N VAL A 267 10.78 15.48 -1.05
CA VAL A 267 11.75 15.84 -2.08
C VAL A 267 12.27 17.26 -1.86
N ASN A 268 11.36 18.22 -1.63
CA ASN A 268 11.73 19.62 -1.47
C ASN A 268 12.61 19.84 -0.23
N ARG A 269 12.29 19.20 0.90
CA ARG A 269 13.08 19.33 2.12
C ARG A 269 14.45 18.69 1.95
N SER A 270 14.52 17.44 1.48
CA SER A 270 15.77 16.66 1.48
C SER A 270 16.68 16.89 0.26
N PHE A 271 16.14 17.07 -0.95
CA PHE A 271 16.94 17.08 -2.18
C PHE A 271 17.20 18.48 -2.74
N PHE A 272 16.29 19.44 -2.55
CA PHE A 272 16.44 20.79 -3.06
C PHE A 272 17.12 21.74 -2.06
N GLY A 273 17.59 22.89 -2.58
CA GLY A 273 18.35 23.88 -1.81
C GLY A 273 19.85 23.64 -1.82
N ARG A 274 20.57 24.32 -0.91
CA ARG A 274 22.02 24.18 -0.75
C ARG A 274 22.33 22.94 0.10
N LEU A 275 23.35 22.18 -0.28
CA LEU A 275 23.76 20.94 0.38
C LEU A 275 24.15 21.20 1.84
N GLN A 276 23.35 20.69 2.79
CA GLN A 276 23.55 20.83 4.23
C GLN A 276 22.89 19.67 4.99
N ILE A 277 23.46 19.33 6.14
CA ILE A 277 22.83 18.44 7.14
C ILE A 277 22.84 19.20 8.47
N ALA A 278 21.96 20.18 8.57
CA ALA A 278 21.80 21.02 9.75
C ALA A 278 20.43 21.70 9.70
N PRO A 279 19.85 22.05 10.87
CA PRO A 279 18.66 22.90 10.92
C PRO A 279 18.84 24.19 10.11
N PRO A 280 17.79 24.74 9.48
CA PRO A 280 17.89 25.96 8.67
C PRO A 280 18.42 27.20 9.42
N THR A 281 18.35 27.19 10.74
CA THR A 281 18.81 28.27 11.64
C THR A 281 20.32 28.29 11.85
N ASP A 282 21.02 27.19 11.57
CA ASP A 282 22.44 27.06 11.86
C ASP A 282 23.29 27.66 10.73
N ARG A 283 24.48 28.16 11.11
CA ARG A 283 25.44 28.71 10.14
C ARG A 283 25.86 27.62 9.15
N VAL A 284 25.98 28.01 7.87
CA VAL A 284 26.45 27.16 6.77
C VAL A 284 27.74 26.46 7.16
N THR A 285 27.73 25.13 7.23
CA THR A 285 28.97 24.33 7.30
C THR A 285 29.66 24.40 5.93
N PRO A 286 30.86 24.98 5.81
CA PRO A 286 31.42 25.32 4.49
C PRO A 286 31.85 24.12 3.63
N ASP A 287 31.82 22.88 4.14
CA ASP A 287 32.54 21.79 3.48
C ASP A 287 31.91 20.40 3.64
N LEU A 288 30.59 20.29 3.48
CA LEU A 288 29.94 18.98 3.42
C LEU A 288 30.20 18.32 2.06
N ASN A 289 30.88 17.17 2.07
CA ASN A 289 31.07 16.31 0.91
C ASN A 289 30.63 14.89 1.26
N LEU A 290 29.59 14.38 0.58
CA LEU A 290 29.04 13.07 0.88
C LEU A 290 29.87 11.97 0.19
N PRO A 291 30.06 10.81 0.85
CA PRO A 291 30.80 9.71 0.25
C PRO A 291 30.07 9.20 -1.01
N PRO A 292 30.79 8.79 -2.06
CA PRO A 292 30.17 8.30 -3.27
C PRO A 292 29.34 7.04 -3.01
N VAL A 293 28.26 6.88 -3.77
CA VAL A 293 27.42 5.68 -3.73
C VAL A 293 28.01 4.63 -4.67
N ALA A 294 28.27 3.41 -4.20
CA ALA A 294 28.82 2.36 -5.04
C ALA A 294 27.78 1.86 -6.05
N TRP A 295 28.22 1.30 -7.19
CA TRP A 295 27.30 0.83 -8.23
C TRP A 295 26.33 -0.26 -7.73
N ARG A 296 26.82 -1.13 -6.83
CA ARG A 296 26.03 -2.16 -6.16
C ARG A 296 24.83 -1.61 -5.38
N ASP A 297 24.92 -0.39 -4.86
CA ASP A 297 23.84 0.25 -4.09
C ASP A 297 22.83 0.98 -5.01
N ARG A 298 23.24 1.30 -6.25
CA ARG A 298 22.40 1.97 -7.27
C ARG A 298 21.62 0.98 -8.12
N LEU A 299 22.25 -0.16 -8.45
CA LEU A 299 21.73 -1.12 -9.41
C LEU A 299 20.31 -1.63 -9.05
N PRO A 300 20.01 -2.03 -7.80
CA PRO A 300 18.66 -2.49 -7.45
C PRO A 300 17.59 -1.40 -7.64
N ALA A 301 17.91 -0.16 -7.25
CA ALA A 301 17.01 0.98 -7.42
C ALA A 301 16.79 1.34 -8.90
N LEU A 302 17.83 1.28 -9.73
CA LEU A 302 17.72 1.49 -11.17
C LEU A 302 16.84 0.42 -11.83
N VAL A 303 17.03 -0.85 -11.48
CA VAL A 303 16.21 -1.94 -12.01
C VAL A 303 14.74 -1.73 -11.65
N LEU A 304 14.43 -1.42 -10.39
CA LEU A 304 13.05 -1.15 -9.99
C LEU A 304 12.46 0.07 -10.70
N ALA A 305 13.23 1.15 -10.86
CA ALA A 305 12.78 2.35 -11.58
C ALA A 305 12.46 2.04 -13.05
N ILE A 306 13.29 1.25 -13.72
CA ILE A 306 13.04 0.81 -15.11
C ILE A 306 11.75 -0.01 -15.18
N VAL A 307 11.55 -0.96 -14.26
CA VAL A 307 10.33 -1.79 -14.23
C VAL A 307 9.08 -0.93 -13.96
N ILE A 308 9.15 0.03 -13.04
CA ILE A 308 8.07 0.96 -12.71
C ILE A 308 7.63 1.77 -13.93
N VAL A 309 8.59 2.29 -14.70
CA VAL A 309 8.31 3.04 -15.94
C VAL A 309 7.80 2.10 -17.03
N ALA A 310 8.45 0.97 -17.25
CA ALA A 310 8.08 0.02 -18.29
C ALA A 310 6.65 -0.50 -18.12
N LEU A 311 6.24 -0.85 -16.90
CA LEU A 311 4.87 -1.27 -16.59
C LEU A 311 3.87 -0.12 -16.61
N GLY A 312 4.32 1.13 -16.41
CA GLY A 312 3.49 2.32 -16.61
C GLY A 312 3.20 2.60 -18.08
N LEU A 313 4.19 2.41 -18.96
CA LEU A 313 4.06 2.61 -20.40
C LEU A 313 3.38 1.43 -21.11
N GLN A 314 3.59 0.21 -20.64
CA GLN A 314 3.00 -1.01 -21.19
C GLN A 314 2.27 -1.84 -20.12
N PRO A 315 1.09 -1.38 -19.68
CA PRO A 315 0.37 -1.98 -18.55
C PRO A 315 -0.19 -3.37 -18.85
N ASN A 316 -0.34 -3.75 -20.11
CA ASN A 316 -0.80 -5.09 -20.48
C ASN A 316 0.17 -6.20 -20.01
N TRP A 317 1.47 -5.89 -19.89
CA TRP A 317 2.45 -6.84 -19.34
C TRP A 317 2.18 -7.20 -17.88
N LEU A 318 1.48 -6.32 -17.15
CA LEU A 318 1.04 -6.54 -15.78
C LEU A 318 -0.34 -7.22 -15.75
N ALA A 319 -1.31 -6.68 -16.48
CA ALA A 319 -2.72 -7.08 -16.37
C ALA A 319 -2.99 -8.52 -16.86
N ARG A 320 -2.37 -8.94 -17.97
CA ARG A 320 -2.69 -10.20 -18.67
C ARG A 320 -2.56 -11.47 -17.82
N TRP A 321 -1.73 -11.44 -16.77
CA TRP A 321 -1.47 -12.61 -15.92
C TRP A 321 -2.61 -12.90 -14.96
N SER A 322 -3.28 -11.86 -14.48
CA SER A 322 -4.34 -11.95 -13.49
C SER A 322 -5.72 -11.83 -14.08
N GLU A 323 -5.88 -11.26 -15.28
CA GLU A 323 -7.17 -10.94 -15.90
C GLU A 323 -8.15 -12.13 -15.87
N VAL A 324 -7.77 -13.29 -16.42
CA VAL A 324 -8.62 -14.48 -16.45
C VAL A 324 -9.06 -14.91 -15.05
N THR A 325 -8.12 -14.93 -14.10
CA THR A 325 -8.39 -15.32 -12.72
C THR A 325 -9.30 -14.32 -12.02
N THR A 326 -9.05 -13.02 -12.18
CA THR A 326 -9.85 -11.95 -11.56
C THR A 326 -11.26 -11.87 -12.16
N LEU A 327 -11.41 -12.16 -13.45
CA LEU A 327 -12.70 -12.30 -14.11
C LEU A 327 -13.51 -13.50 -13.61
N ALA A 328 -12.85 -14.55 -13.10
CA ALA A 328 -13.50 -15.71 -12.52
C ALA A 328 -13.91 -15.47 -11.04
N MET A 329 -13.35 -14.47 -10.36
CA MET A 329 -13.66 -14.15 -8.96
C MET A 329 -15.01 -13.41 -8.76
N ARG A 330 -15.95 -13.52 -9.70
CA ARG A 330 -17.20 -12.73 -9.72
C ARG A 330 -18.06 -12.99 -8.48
N THR A 331 -18.31 -11.93 -7.72
CA THR A 331 -19.58 -11.73 -7.02
C THR A 331 -20.61 -11.15 -8.01
N PRO A 332 -21.93 -11.39 -7.84
CA PRO A 332 -22.95 -10.75 -8.65
C PRO A 332 -22.91 -9.21 -8.46
N THR A 333 -22.23 -8.50 -9.36
CA THR A 333 -22.00 -7.03 -9.27
C THR A 333 -23.28 -6.20 -9.20
N THR A 334 -24.41 -6.76 -9.62
CA THR A 334 -25.73 -6.10 -9.59
C THR A 334 -26.23 -5.82 -8.18
N GLU A 335 -25.83 -6.61 -7.18
CA GLU A 335 -26.35 -6.45 -5.81
C GLU A 335 -25.60 -5.35 -5.02
N ILE A 336 -24.28 -5.25 -5.17
CA ILE A 336 -23.46 -4.26 -4.44
C ILE A 336 -23.83 -2.82 -4.84
N ALA A 337 -24.06 -2.57 -6.14
CA ALA A 337 -24.42 -1.24 -6.62
C ALA A 337 -25.85 -0.80 -6.21
N GLN A 338 -26.75 -1.76 -6.01
CA GLN A 338 -28.11 -1.46 -5.52
C GLN A 338 -28.09 -1.07 -4.04
N ILE A 339 -27.33 -1.79 -3.22
CA ILE A 339 -27.20 -1.51 -1.78
C ILE A 339 -26.62 -0.11 -1.54
N SER A 340 -25.58 0.29 -2.28
CA SER A 340 -24.97 1.60 -2.11
C SER A 340 -25.90 2.76 -2.44
N SER A 341 -26.85 2.59 -3.36
CA SER A 341 -27.85 3.61 -3.70
C SER A 341 -28.96 3.79 -2.66
N SER A 342 -29.07 2.84 -1.72
CA SER A 342 -30.10 2.81 -0.67
C SER A 342 -29.63 3.33 0.70
N LEU A 343 -28.34 3.66 0.82
CA LEU A 343 -27.66 4.18 2.01
C LEU A 343 -27.25 5.65 1.80
#